data_AF-A0A949UGF6-F1
#
_entry.id   AF-A0A949UGF6-F1
#
_cell.length_a   1.000
_cell.length_b   1.000
_cell.length_c   1.000
_cell.angle_alpha   90.00
_cell.angle_beta   90.00
_cell.angle_gamma   90.00
#
_symmetry.space_group_name_H-M   'P 1'
#
loop_
_entity.id
_entity.type
_entity.pdbx_description
1 polymer ?
#
loop_
_entity_poly.entity_id
_entity_poly.type
_entity_poly.pdbx_seq_one_letter_code
_entity_poly.pdbx_strand_id
1 'polypeptide(L)'
;MGSLPQRAPRVYLDTVTPAVLRFQDGQRTSGTLHVVSVTGGLLSLPTPAIQGTQVKLMFLTRTGSVFGGAEMLSPVTSDLQPFKFVSLDSTDRRRLGASIQESLQQNNEQQWIEKFRAASTDEKRPRKPLLKALFGTAALAALAWFSAIYLLHIDWFKK
;
A
#
# COMPACT_ATOMS: atom_id res chain seq x y z
N MET A 1 -23.35 -0.20 24.75
CA MET A 1 -22.56 -0.68 23.59
C MET A 1 -21.09 -0.50 23.92
N GLY A 2 -20.36 -1.57 24.23
CA GLY A 2 -18.91 -1.50 24.43
C GLY A 2 -18.22 -1.50 23.08
N SER A 3 -17.48 -0.44 22.75
CA SER A 3 -16.55 -0.45 21.62
C SER A 3 -15.52 -1.55 21.84
N LEU A 4 -15.39 -2.49 20.90
CA LEU A 4 -14.29 -3.46 20.91
C LEU A 4 -12.96 -2.69 20.99
N PRO A 5 -12.00 -3.12 21.82
CA PRO A 5 -10.73 -2.41 21.97
C PRO A 5 -10.02 -2.32 20.61
N GLN A 6 -9.88 -1.09 20.10
CA GLN A 6 -9.21 -0.84 18.84
C GLN A 6 -7.73 -1.19 19.00
N ARG A 7 -7.26 -2.18 18.23
CA ARG A 7 -5.86 -2.60 18.25
C ARG A 7 -4.97 -1.46 17.79
N ALA A 8 -3.82 -1.28 18.46
CA ALA A 8 -2.82 -0.31 18.04
C ALA A 8 -2.38 -0.56 16.58
N PRO A 9 -2.27 0.49 15.75
CA PRO A 9 -1.74 0.38 14.39
C PRO A 9 -0.35 -0.25 14.40
N ARG A 10 -0.08 -1.10 13.40
CA ARG A 10 1.20 -1.77 13.17
C ARG A 10 1.74 -1.32 11.84
N VAL A 11 2.98 -0.87 11.84
CA VAL A 11 3.66 -0.40 10.64
C VAL A 11 4.81 -1.33 10.35
N TYR A 12 4.88 -1.77 9.09
CA TYR A 12 6.05 -2.44 8.54
C TYR A 12 7.09 -1.38 8.22
N LEU A 13 8.33 -1.60 8.64
CA LEU A 13 9.41 -0.68 8.34
C LEU A 13 10.01 -1.08 7.00
N ASP A 14 9.83 -0.22 6.00
CA ASP A 14 10.31 -0.44 4.63
C ASP A 14 11.84 -0.39 4.52
N THR A 15 12.51 0.12 5.56
CA THR A 15 13.96 0.18 5.69
C THR A 15 14.41 -0.69 6.85
N VAL A 16 15.53 -1.40 6.64
CA VAL A 16 16.24 -2.14 7.69
C VAL A 16 16.48 -1.19 8.86
N THR A 17 15.79 -1.43 9.96
CA THR A 17 15.88 -0.59 11.17
C THR A 17 16.65 -1.36 12.23
N PRO A 18 17.93 -1.02 12.47
CA PRO A 18 18.72 -1.71 13.49
C PRO A 18 18.11 -1.51 14.87
N ALA A 19 18.11 -2.58 15.64
CA ALA A 19 17.67 -2.61 17.02
C ALA A 19 18.76 -3.22 17.90
N VAL A 20 18.96 -2.65 19.08
CA VAL A 20 19.91 -3.13 20.08
C VAL A 20 19.15 -3.56 21.31
N LEU A 21 19.36 -4.81 21.71
CA LEU A 21 18.83 -5.41 22.93
C LEU A 21 19.96 -5.46 23.94
N ARG A 22 19.69 -5.02 25.17
CA ARG A 22 20.57 -5.20 26.31
C ARG A 22 19.85 -6.02 27.37
N PHE A 23 20.40 -7.18 27.65
CA PHE A 23 19.92 -8.11 28.68
C PHE A 23 20.32 -7.64 30.07
N GLN A 24 19.68 -8.21 31.09
CA GLN A 24 19.92 -7.84 32.49
C GLN A 24 21.32 -8.25 32.98
N ASP A 25 21.89 -9.31 32.42
CA ASP A 25 23.27 -9.75 32.64
C ASP A 25 24.31 -8.82 31.98
N GLY A 26 23.86 -7.79 31.25
CA GLY A 26 24.69 -6.84 30.54
C GLY A 26 25.07 -7.25 29.12
N GLN A 27 24.74 -8.48 28.69
CA GLN A 27 24.94 -8.90 27.30
C GLN A 27 24.15 -8.03 26.34
N ARG A 28 24.68 -7.89 25.13
CA ARG A 28 24.06 -7.12 24.06
C ARG A 28 23.91 -7.98 22.82
N THR A 29 22.74 -7.89 22.22
CA THR A 29 22.44 -8.52 20.94
C THR A 29 21.85 -7.47 20.02
N SER A 30 22.29 -7.49 18.76
CA SER A 30 21.73 -6.65 17.71
C SER A 30 20.75 -7.46 16.88
N GLY A 31 19.73 -6.79 16.37
CA GLY A 31 18.74 -7.34 15.47
C GLY A 31 18.16 -6.27 14.55
N THR A 32 17.12 -6.65 13.82
CA THR A 32 16.40 -5.75 12.91
C THR A 32 14.95 -5.65 13.33
N LEU A 33 14.41 -4.44 13.41
CA LEU A 33 13.00 -4.19 13.66
C LEU A 33 12.22 -4.28 12.34
N HIS A 34 11.28 -5.23 12.25
CA HIS A 34 10.42 -5.43 11.06
C HIS A 34 9.08 -4.74 11.19
N VAL A 35 8.45 -4.87 12.35
CA VAL A 35 7.12 -4.33 12.63
C VAL A 35 7.17 -3.59 13.94
N VAL A 36 6.54 -2.42 14.00
CA VAL A 36 6.42 -1.65 15.24
C VAL A 36 5.00 -1.12 15.45
N SER A 37 4.64 -1.03 16.72
CA SER A 37 3.43 -0.41 17.25
C SER A 37 3.77 0.28 18.57
N VAL A 38 2.88 1.14 19.07
CA VAL A 38 3.06 1.78 20.38
C VAL A 38 3.11 0.77 21.55
N THR A 39 2.67 -0.47 21.33
CA THR A 39 2.62 -1.54 22.34
C THR A 39 3.76 -2.56 22.25
N GLY A 40 4.53 -2.56 21.16
CA GLY A 40 5.55 -3.58 20.90
C GLY A 40 5.83 -3.74 19.42
N GLY A 41 6.43 -4.87 19.04
CA GLY A 41 6.84 -5.08 17.65
C GLY A 41 7.34 -6.49 17.37
N LEU A 42 8.02 -6.62 16.24
CA LEU A 42 8.63 -7.85 15.75
C LEU A 42 10.08 -7.58 15.39
N LEU A 43 10.99 -8.33 16.01
CA LEU A 43 12.42 -8.30 15.75
C LEU A 43 12.84 -9.52 14.93
N SER A 44 13.81 -9.34 14.04
CA SER A 44 14.65 -10.42 13.55
C SER A 44 15.94 -10.43 14.38
N LEU A 45 16.20 -11.56 15.02
CA LEU A 45 17.35 -11.80 15.90
C LEU A 45 18.12 -13.03 15.38
N PRO A 46 19.47 -13.03 15.44
CA PRO A 46 20.26 -14.20 15.06
C PRO A 46 19.94 -15.44 15.91
N THR A 47 19.69 -15.22 17.20
CA THR A 47 19.27 -16.25 18.15
C THR A 47 18.09 -15.70 18.97
N PRO A 48 16.91 -16.32 18.94
CA PRO A 48 15.79 -15.87 19.73
C PRO A 48 16.10 -15.95 21.23
N ALA A 49 15.68 -14.92 21.96
CA ALA A 49 15.75 -14.89 23.41
C ALA A 49 14.72 -15.85 24.02
N ILE A 50 14.96 -16.26 25.27
CA ILE A 50 13.99 -17.04 26.04
C ILE A 50 12.72 -16.20 26.22
N GLN A 51 11.54 -16.80 26.00
CA GLN A 51 10.27 -16.13 26.24
C GLN A 51 10.17 -15.60 27.69
N GLY A 52 9.57 -14.42 27.85
CA GLY A 52 9.41 -13.75 29.14
C GLY A 52 10.66 -12.97 29.56
N THR A 53 11.78 -13.10 28.83
CA THR A 53 12.99 -12.32 29.10
C THR A 53 12.70 -10.84 28.94
N GLN A 54 13.04 -10.05 29.96
CA GLN A 54 12.98 -8.60 29.88
C GLN A 54 14.32 -8.02 29.44
N VAL A 55 14.29 -7.15 28.45
CA VAL A 55 15.45 -6.50 27.85
C VAL A 55 15.23 -4.99 27.78
N LYS A 56 16.32 -4.23 27.75
CA LYS A 56 16.30 -2.84 27.32
C LYS A 56 16.46 -2.82 25.80
N LEU A 57 15.51 -2.24 25.09
CA LEU A 57 15.47 -2.16 23.64
C LEU A 57 15.68 -0.72 23.18
N MET A 58 16.54 -0.55 22.17
CA MET A 58 16.76 0.73 21.50
C MET A 58 16.71 0.55 19.98
N PHE A 59 16.04 1.47 19.29
CA PHE A 59 16.05 1.55 17.83
C PHE A 59 15.84 3.00 17.38
N LEU A 60 16.21 3.29 16.13
CA LEU A 60 16.03 4.62 15.55
C LEU A 60 14.76 4.67 14.71
N THR A 61 14.03 5.77 14.83
CA THR A 61 12.90 6.13 13.98
C THR A 61 13.21 7.44 13.25
N ARG A 62 12.37 7.84 12.28
CA ARG A 62 12.52 9.14 11.61
C ARG A 62 12.39 10.32 12.57
N THR A 63 11.64 10.14 13.64
CA THR A 63 11.42 11.15 14.70
C THR A 63 12.46 11.09 15.83
N GLY A 64 13.45 10.20 15.72
CA GLY A 64 14.54 10.05 16.69
C GLY A 64 14.63 8.65 17.32
N SER A 65 15.53 8.52 18.28
CA SER A 65 15.74 7.28 19.03
C SER A 65 14.55 6.98 19.94
N VAL A 66 14.18 5.71 20.02
CA VAL A 66 13.18 5.17 20.95
C VAL A 66 13.89 4.18 21.86
N PHE A 67 13.72 4.38 23.17
CA PHE A 67 14.26 3.53 24.21
C PHE A 67 13.13 3.01 25.11
N GLY A 68 13.10 1.71 25.37
CA GLY A 68 12.08 1.11 26.22
C GLY A 68 12.51 -0.24 26.81
N GLY A 69 11.91 -0.61 27.93
CA GLY A 69 11.93 -1.97 28.43
C GLY A 69 10.94 -2.82 27.64
N ALA A 70 11.38 -3.99 27.20
CA ALA A 70 10.57 -4.93 26.42
C ALA A 70 10.62 -6.33 27.04
N GLU A 71 9.49 -7.04 26.99
CA GLU A 71 9.42 -8.48 27.26
C GLU A 71 9.38 -9.23 25.93
N MET A 72 10.30 -10.17 25.77
CA MET A 72 10.38 -11.04 24.60
C MET A 72 9.28 -12.09 24.66
N LEU A 73 8.49 -12.21 23.59
CA LEU A 73 7.40 -13.18 23.49
C LEU A 73 7.88 -14.47 22.80
N SER A 74 7.01 -15.46 22.68
CA SER A 74 7.31 -16.72 21.99
C SER A 74 7.78 -16.43 20.56
N PRO A 75 8.96 -16.96 20.13
CA PRO A 75 9.41 -16.83 18.75
C PRO A 75 8.40 -17.40 17.76
N VAL A 76 8.25 -16.74 16.62
CA VAL A 76 7.38 -17.19 15.51
C VAL A 76 8.17 -18.07 14.54
N THR A 77 9.44 -17.75 14.34
CA THR A 77 10.40 -18.53 13.54
C THR A 77 11.73 -18.63 14.28
N SER A 78 12.74 -19.23 13.64
CA SER A 78 14.11 -19.31 14.16
C SER A 78 14.78 -17.94 14.33
N ASP A 79 14.27 -16.90 13.69
CA ASP A 79 14.84 -15.56 13.68
C ASP A 79 13.82 -14.46 14.05
N LEU A 80 12.53 -14.67 13.82
CA LEU A 80 11.50 -13.67 14.12
C LEU A 80 10.93 -13.86 15.53
N GLN A 81 11.13 -12.85 16.37
CA GLN A 81 10.64 -12.84 17.74
C GLN A 81 9.84 -11.58 18.05
N PRO A 82 8.55 -11.73 18.42
CA PRO A 82 7.73 -10.61 18.89
C PRO A 82 8.18 -10.13 20.26
N PHE A 83 7.90 -8.87 20.56
CA PHE A 83 8.08 -8.30 21.89
C PHE A 83 6.90 -7.37 22.23
N LYS A 84 6.68 -7.15 23.53
CA LYS A 84 5.80 -6.09 24.03
C LYS A 84 6.58 -5.13 24.90
N PHE A 85 6.26 -3.84 24.86
CA PHE A 85 6.85 -2.90 25.81
C PHE A 85 6.29 -3.14 27.21
N VAL A 86 7.18 -3.24 28.19
CA VAL A 86 6.85 -3.24 29.63
C VAL A 86 7.13 -1.89 30.27
N SER A 87 8.03 -1.10 29.68
CA SER A 87 8.23 0.30 30.03
C SER A 87 8.60 1.11 28.79
N LEU A 88 7.95 2.26 28.62
CA LEU A 88 8.23 3.19 27.54
C LEU A 88 7.93 4.60 28.06
N ASP A 89 8.94 5.48 28.09
CA ASP A 89 8.75 6.84 28.58
C ASP A 89 7.70 7.59 27.74
N SER A 90 7.03 8.57 28.34
CA SER A 90 6.04 9.39 27.64
C SER A 90 6.59 10.08 26.39
N THR A 91 7.86 10.49 26.42
CA THR A 91 8.57 11.14 25.31
C THR A 91 8.81 10.15 24.19
N ASP A 92 9.35 8.97 24.52
CA ASP A 92 9.63 7.92 23.54
C ASP A 92 8.34 7.35 22.95
N ARG A 93 7.28 7.22 23.76
CA ARG A 93 5.94 6.84 23.30
C ARG A 93 5.37 7.87 22.32
N ARG A 94 5.51 9.17 22.59
CA ARG A 94 5.07 10.23 21.67
C ARG A 94 5.86 10.22 20.37
N ARG A 95 7.18 10.10 20.42
CA ARG A 95 8.04 9.98 19.24
C ARG A 95 7.65 8.77 18.39
N LEU A 96 7.54 7.59 19.02
CA LEU A 96 7.13 6.38 18.34
C LEU A 96 5.75 6.53 17.68
N GLY A 97 4.78 7.12 18.38
CA GLY A 97 3.46 7.42 17.84
C GLY A 97 3.51 8.35 16.62
N ALA A 98 4.31 9.43 16.68
CA ALA A 98 4.50 10.34 15.57
C ALA A 98 5.15 9.66 14.36
N SER A 99 6.20 8.86 14.57
CA SER A 99 6.84 8.12 13.48
C SER A 99 5.89 7.10 12.83
N ILE A 100 5.06 6.41 13.62
CA ILE A 100 4.04 5.49 13.10
C ILE A 100 3.04 6.26 12.23
N GLN A 101 2.57 7.42 12.71
CA GLN A 101 1.62 8.25 11.98
C GLN A 101 2.20 8.76 10.66
N GLU A 102 3.45 9.22 10.64
CA GLU A 102 4.15 9.65 9.42
C GLU A 102 4.27 8.51 8.41
N SER A 103 4.64 7.30 8.86
CA SER A 103 4.74 6.13 7.97
C SER A 103 3.38 5.73 7.40
N LEU A 104 2.30 5.80 8.19
CA LEU A 104 0.94 5.53 7.70
C LEU A 104 0.50 6.54 6.64
N GLN A 105 0.80 7.83 6.85
CA GLN A 105 0.49 8.88 5.88
C GLN A 105 1.25 8.67 4.57
N GLN A 106 2.55 8.40 4.63
CA GLN A 106 3.38 8.16 3.45
C GLN A 106 2.92 6.94 2.65
N ASN A 107 2.62 5.83 3.32
CA ASN A 107 2.12 4.63 2.64
C ASN A 107 0.78 4.92 1.94
N ASN A 108 -0.13 5.66 2.58
CA ASN A 108 -1.37 6.08 1.96
C ASN A 108 -1.10 6.93 0.71
N GLU A 109 -0.29 7.99 0.82
CA GLU A 109 0.08 8.86 -0.31
C GLU A 109 0.66 8.08 -1.50
N GLN A 110 1.56 7.13 -1.23
CA GLN A 110 2.13 6.26 -2.27
C GLN A 110 1.05 5.42 -2.96
N GLN A 111 0.15 4.79 -2.21
CA GLN A 111 -0.96 4.04 -2.78
C GLN A 111 -1.89 4.92 -3.62
N TRP A 112 -2.13 6.16 -3.21
CA TRP A 112 -2.91 7.11 -4.02
C TRP A 112 -2.19 7.46 -5.33
N ILE A 113 -0.89 7.79 -5.27
CA ILE A 113 -0.08 8.10 -6.46
C ILE A 113 -0.06 6.91 -7.43
N GLU A 114 0.09 5.68 -6.93
CA GLU A 114 0.07 4.47 -7.74
C GLU A 114 -1.29 4.24 -8.41
N LYS A 115 -2.39 4.44 -7.68
CA LYS A 115 -3.75 4.36 -8.25
C LYS A 115 -3.96 5.40 -9.36
N PHE A 116 -3.55 6.65 -9.13
CA PHE A 116 -3.63 7.70 -10.15
C PHE A 116 -2.76 7.37 -11.36
N ARG A 117 -1.52 6.92 -11.15
CA ARG A 117 -0.63 6.49 -12.23
C ARG A 117 -1.25 5.36 -13.04
N ALA A 118 -1.80 4.34 -12.39
CA ALA A 118 -2.46 3.20 -13.04
C ALA A 118 -3.66 3.65 -13.89
N ALA A 119 -4.50 4.54 -13.35
CA ALA A 119 -5.63 5.10 -14.07
C ALA A 119 -5.20 5.94 -15.29
N SER A 120 -4.16 6.78 -15.15
CA SER A 120 -3.62 7.56 -16.26
C SER A 120 -2.90 6.71 -17.32
N THR A 121 -2.32 5.57 -16.93
CA THR A 121 -1.74 4.63 -17.90
C THR A 121 -2.79 3.84 -18.67
N ASP A 122 -3.96 3.57 -18.08
CA ASP A 122 -5.08 2.87 -18.74
C ASP A 122 -5.79 3.74 -19.79
N GLU A 123 -5.72 5.08 -19.66
CA GLU A 123 -6.32 6.03 -20.60
C GLU A 123 -5.69 6.01 -22.01
N LYS A 124 -4.52 5.36 -22.19
CA LYS A 124 -3.86 5.24 -23.51
C LYS A 124 -4.28 4.01 -24.34
N ARG A 125 -5.53 3.56 -24.26
CA ARG A 125 -6.11 2.80 -25.38
C ARG A 125 -6.84 3.76 -26.32
N PRO A 126 -6.31 4.08 -27.51
CA PRO A 126 -7.09 4.79 -28.51
C PRO A 126 -8.30 3.91 -28.84
N ARG A 127 -9.49 4.31 -28.39
CA ARG A 127 -10.76 3.80 -28.88
C ARG A 127 -10.75 4.03 -30.38
N LYS A 128 -10.51 2.98 -31.16
CA LYS A 128 -10.46 3.02 -32.63
C LYS A 128 -11.67 3.83 -33.14
N PRO A 129 -11.51 4.87 -33.97
CA PRO A 129 -12.63 5.56 -34.60
C PRO A 129 -13.13 4.71 -35.79
N LEU A 130 -13.53 3.45 -35.55
CA LEU A 130 -13.97 2.54 -36.62
C LEU A 130 -15.50 2.52 -36.79
N LEU A 131 -16.27 3.28 -36.01
CA LEU A 131 -17.73 3.29 -36.10
C LEU A 131 -18.31 4.48 -36.89
N LYS A 132 -17.48 5.43 -37.34
CA LYS A 132 -17.97 6.59 -38.12
C LYS A 132 -17.93 6.41 -39.65
N ALA A 133 -17.49 5.27 -40.16
CA ALA A 133 -17.37 5.05 -41.61
C ALA A 133 -18.57 4.33 -42.26
N LEU A 134 -19.52 3.78 -41.49
CA LEU A 134 -20.59 2.95 -42.06
C LEU A 134 -21.91 3.68 -42.41
N PHE A 135 -22.06 4.95 -42.03
CA PHE A 135 -23.27 5.73 -42.38
C PHE A 135 -23.10 6.63 -43.62
N GLY A 136 -21.89 6.71 -44.20
CA GLY A 136 -21.62 7.58 -45.35
C GLY A 136 -21.93 6.96 -46.73
N THR A 137 -22.11 5.64 -46.83
CA THR A 137 -22.22 4.97 -48.13
C THR A 137 -23.66 4.63 -48.56
N ALA A 138 -24.63 4.65 -47.64
CA ALA A 138 -26.02 4.28 -47.97
C ALA A 138 -26.80 5.38 -48.72
N ALA A 139 -26.42 6.65 -48.60
CA ALA A 139 -27.16 7.76 -49.21
C ALA A 139 -26.96 7.88 -50.73
N LEU A 140 -25.80 7.50 -51.25
CA LEU A 140 -25.49 7.63 -52.69
C LEU A 140 -26.14 6.53 -53.55
N ALA A 141 -26.36 5.33 -53.00
CA ALA A 141 -27.00 4.24 -53.72
C ALA A 141 -28.51 4.49 -53.96
N ALA A 142 -29.20 5.14 -53.01
CA ALA A 142 -30.63 5.44 -53.12
C ALA A 142 -30.94 6.48 -54.21
N LEU A 143 -30.07 7.48 -54.40
CA LEU A 143 -30.25 8.51 -55.43
C LEU A 143 -30.00 7.96 -56.85
N ALA A 144 -29.08 7.01 -57.01
CA ALA A 144 -28.82 6.39 -58.31
C ALA A 144 -30.00 5.52 -58.80
N TRP A 145 -30.65 4.79 -57.89
CA TRP A 145 -31.84 4.00 -58.24
C TRP A 145 -33.06 4.88 -58.57
N PHE A 146 -33.25 6.00 -57.87
CA PHE A 146 -34.35 6.92 -58.17
C PHE A 146 -34.18 7.62 -59.53
N SER A 147 -32.94 7.95 -59.91
CA SER A 147 -32.59 8.54 -61.21
C SER A 147 -32.91 7.62 -62.39
N ALA A 148 -32.52 6.34 -62.30
CA ALA A 148 -32.73 5.38 -63.40
C ALA A 148 -34.22 5.05 -63.64
N ILE A 149 -35.04 5.03 -62.58
CA ILE A 149 -36.49 4.78 -62.68
C ILE A 149 -37.22 5.96 -63.32
N TYR A 150 -36.80 7.21 -63.03
CA TYR A 150 -37.40 8.41 -63.63
C TYR A 150 -37.16 8.52 -65.14
N LEU A 151 -35.97 8.12 -65.62
CA LEU A 151 -35.66 8.15 -67.05
C LEU A 151 -36.45 7.09 -67.83
N LEU A 152 -36.63 5.88 -67.28
CA LEU A 152 -37.40 4.82 -67.92
C LEU A 152 -38.91 5.12 -67.97
N HIS A 153 -39.44 5.96 -67.06
CA HIS A 153 -40.85 6.35 -67.07
C HIS A 153 -41.17 7.43 -68.14
N ILE A 154 -40.21 8.27 -68.53
CA ILE A 154 -40.42 9.32 -69.54
C ILE A 154 -40.46 8.75 -70.96
N ASP A 155 -39.68 7.70 -71.24
CA ASP A 155 -39.63 7.07 -72.57
C ASP A 155 -40.91 6.29 -72.92
N TRP A 156 -41.75 5.94 -71.94
CA TRP A 156 -43.04 5.29 -72.19
C TRP A 156 -44.13 6.26 -72.69
N PHE A 157 -43.98 7.56 -72.45
CA PHE A 157 -45.02 8.56 -72.77
C PHE A 157 -44.90 9.18 -74.17
N LYS A 158 -43.96 8.71 -75.00
CA LYS A 158 -43.67 9.30 -76.31
C LYS A 158 -43.82 8.33 -77.49
N LYS A 159 -44.83 7.46 -77.44
CA LYS A 159 -45.24 6.63 -78.59
C LYS A 159 -46.71 6.80 -78.91
#